data_AF-A0A2D5UX59-F1
#
_entry.id   AF-A0A2D5UX59-F1
#
_cell.length_a   1.000
_cell.length_b   1.000
_cell.length_c   1.000
_cell.angle_alpha   90.00
_cell.angle_beta   90.00
_cell.angle_gamma   90.00
#
_symmetry.space_group_name_H-M   'P 1'
#
loop_
_entity.id
_entity.type
_entity.pdbx_description
1 polymer ?
#
loop_
_entity_poly.entity_id
_entity_poly.type
_entity_poly.pdbx_seq_one_letter_code
_entity_poly.pdbx_strand_id
1 'polypeptide(L)' 'NAAAKLTRKGCDWIVANDVGGGSVFGSNSNSALLLTDNEIEEWPQMPKSELAARLVDRIGEHFA' A
#
# COMPACT_ATOMS: atom_id res chain seq x y z
N ASN A 1 -10.49 1.25 8.02
CA ASN A 1 -10.76 2.16 6.88
C ASN A 1 -10.43 1.56 5.51
N ALA A 2 -9.28 0.91 5.33
CA ALA A 2 -8.88 0.42 4.01
C ALA A 2 -9.78 -0.72 3.47
N ALA A 3 -10.09 -1.75 4.26
CA ALA A 3 -10.97 -2.85 3.84
C ALA A 3 -12.38 -2.36 3.42
N ALA A 4 -12.99 -1.46 4.19
CA ALA A 4 -14.28 -0.85 3.83
C ALA A 4 -14.22 -0.02 2.54
N LYS A 5 -13.04 0.54 2.20
CA LYS A 5 -12.83 1.25 0.93
C LYS A 5 -12.65 0.27 -0.22
N LEU A 6 -12.06 -0.90 0.01
CA LEU A 6 -11.81 -1.92 -1.02
C LEU A 6 -13.15 -2.40 -1.59
N THR A 7 -14.04 -2.88 -0.71
CA THR A 7 -15.38 -3.34 -1.08
C THR A 7 -16.22 -2.25 -1.74
N ARG A 8 -16.15 -1.00 -1.26
CA ARG A 8 -16.95 0.10 -1.82
C ARG A 8 -16.46 0.56 -3.19
N LYS A 9 -15.14 0.55 -3.41
CA LYS A 9 -14.55 1.05 -4.66
C LYS A 9 -14.52 -0.01 -5.76
N GLY A 10 -14.67 -1.29 -5.41
CA GLY A 10 -14.57 -2.39 -6.37
C GLY A 10 -13.19 -2.46 -7.02
N CYS A 11 -12.15 -2.02 -6.29
CA CYS A 11 -10.76 -2.17 -6.74
C CYS A 11 -10.27 -3.53 -6.27
N ASP A 12 -9.42 -4.18 -7.06
CA ASP A 12 -8.77 -5.42 -6.65
C ASP A 12 -7.89 -5.18 -5.42
N TRP A 13 -7.15 -4.06 -5.43
CA TRP A 13 -6.13 -3.74 -4.43
C TRP A 13 -6.31 -2.33 -3.85
N ILE A 14 -5.92 -2.15 -2.58
CA ILE A 14 -5.73 -0.86 -1.94
C ILE A 14 -4.36 -0.83 -1.27
N VAL A 15 -3.54 0.14 -1.66
CA VAL A 15 -2.33 0.52 -0.91
C VAL A 15 -2.71 1.67 0.04
N ALA A 16 -2.70 1.39 1.34
CA ALA A 16 -3.01 2.35 2.37
C ALA A 16 -1.74 2.74 3.13
N ASN A 17 -1.34 4.00 3.07
CA ASN A 17 -0.27 4.52 3.91
C ASN A 17 -0.81 5.11 5.22
N ASP A 18 -0.02 5.04 6.28
CA ASP A 18 -0.32 5.77 7.51
C ASP A 18 -0.04 7.27 7.30
N VAL A 19 -0.94 8.10 7.82
CA VAL A 19 -0.86 9.57 7.78
C VAL A 19 -0.97 10.18 9.18
N GLY A 20 -1.03 9.33 10.21
CA GLY A 20 -1.01 9.75 11.61
C GLY A 20 0.33 10.40 11.99
N GLY A 21 0.29 11.38 12.90
CA GLY A 21 1.51 11.96 13.48
C GLY A 21 2.25 13.00 12.63
N GLY A 22 1.66 13.50 11.53
CA GLY A 22 2.20 14.64 10.78
C GLY A 22 3.22 14.30 9.67
N SER A 23 3.63 13.04 9.53
CA SER A 23 4.45 12.57 8.41
C SER A 23 3.58 12.19 7.21
N VAL A 24 3.16 13.17 6.42
CA VAL A 24 2.25 12.94 5.28
C VAL A 24 2.78 13.54 3.99
N PHE A 25 3.37 14.73 4.09
CA PHE A 25 3.85 15.50 2.94
C PHE A 25 5.34 15.84 3.13
N GLY A 26 6.15 15.65 2.08
CA GLY A 26 7.59 15.95 2.09
C GLY A 26 8.50 14.86 2.66
N SER A 27 7.97 13.78 3.25
CA SER A 27 8.78 12.63 3.67
C SER A 27 9.25 11.79 2.48
N ASN A 28 10.49 11.33 2.51
CA ASN A 28 11.05 10.37 1.55
C ASN A 28 10.77 8.91 1.91
N SER A 29 10.21 8.66 3.11
CA SER A 29 9.90 7.32 3.59
C SER A 29 8.43 7.19 3.95
N ASN A 30 7.89 5.99 3.82
CA ASN A 30 6.50 5.67 4.13
C ASN A 30 6.37 4.22 4.60
N SER A 31 5.38 3.94 5.44
CA SER A 31 4.85 2.59 5.65
C SER A 31 3.59 2.42 4.82
N ALA A 32 3.27 1.18 4.46
CA ALA A 32 2.04 0.88 3.74
C ALA A 32 1.44 -0.45 4.19
N LEU A 33 0.13 -0.53 4.04
CA LEU A 33 -0.63 -1.76 4.05
C LEU A 33 -1.11 -2.00 2.62
N LEU A 34 -0.74 -3.13 2.04
CA LEU A 34 -1.35 -3.60 0.79
C LEU A 34 -2.51 -4.53 1.16
N LEU A 35 -3.72 -4.11 0.81
CA LEU A 35 -4.93 -4.91 0.98
C LEU A 35 -5.36 -5.41 -0.39
N THR A 36 -5.50 -6.72 -0.50
CA THR A 36 -6.15 -7.39 -1.64
C THR A 36 -7.42 -8.08 -1.14
N ASP A 37 -8.18 -8.70 -2.04
CA ASP A 37 -9.36 -9.47 -1.64
C ASP A 37 -9.04 -10.64 -0.69
N ASN A 38 -7.81 -11.17 -0.75
CA ASN A 38 -7.43 -12.39 -0.05
C ASN A 38 -6.44 -12.16 1.10
N GLU A 39 -5.65 -11.10 1.05
CA GLU A 39 -4.57 -10.86 2.00
C GLU A 39 -4.42 -9.40 2.41
N ILE A 40 -3.86 -9.21 3.60
CA ILE A 40 -3.36 -7.91 4.07
C ILE A 40 -1.87 -8.10 4.34
N GLU A 41 -1.06 -7.30 3.64
CA GLU A 41 0.36 -7.25 3.85
C GLU A 41 0.79 -5.98 4.54
N GLU A 42 1.66 -6.12 5.54
CA GLU A 42 2.28 -5.00 6.22
C GLU A 42 3.67 -4.72 5.63
N TRP A 43 3.84 -3.51 5.10
CA TRP A 43 5.11 -3.01 4.63
C TRP A 43 5.63 -1.96 5.63
N PRO A 44 6.72 -2.26 6.35
CA PRO A 44 7.26 -1.36 7.35
C PRO A 44 7.77 -0.05 6.72
N GLN A 45 8.13 0.92 7.55
CA GLN A 45 8.64 2.18 7.05
C GLN A 45 9.90 1.98 6.21
N MET A 46 9.82 2.37 4.94
CA MET A 46 10.90 2.23 3.96
C MET A 46 10.93 3.46 3.02
N PRO A 47 12.01 3.69 2.26
CA PRO A 47 12.03 4.73 1.23
C PRO A 47 10.90 4.55 0.23
N LYS A 48 10.30 5.66 -0.22
CA LYS A 48 9.22 5.63 -1.22
C LYS A 48 9.62 4.95 -2.52
N SER A 49 10.88 5.05 -2.92
CA SER A 49 11.43 4.36 -4.09
C SER A 49 11.42 2.84 -3.92
N GLU A 50 11.76 2.35 -2.74
CA GLU A 50 11.76 0.92 -2.42
C GLU A 50 10.33 0.39 -2.33
N LEU A 51 9.44 1.15 -1.69
CA LEU A 51 8.01 0.85 -1.63
C LEU A 51 7.39 0.76 -3.04
N ALA A 52 7.75 1.70 -3.92
CA ALA A 52 7.29 1.70 -5.30
C ALA A 52 7.83 0.49 -6.09
N ALA A 53 9.10 0.14 -5.94
CA ALA A 53 9.68 -1.04 -6.59
C ALA A 53 8.95 -2.32 -6.15
N ARG A 54 8.79 -2.50 -4.83
CA ARG A 54 8.05 -3.65 -4.27
C ARG A 54 6.61 -3.73 -4.78
N LEU A 55 5.92 -2.58 -4.92
CA LEU A 55 4.57 -2.53 -5.46
C LEU A 55 4.53 -2.96 -6.93
N VAL A 56 5.47 -2.49 -7.76
CA VAL A 56 5.54 -2.88 -9.17
C VAL A 56 5.81 -4.38 -9.32
N ASP A 57 6.72 -4.93 -8.51
CA ASP A 57 7.02 -6.37 -8.53
C ASP A 57 5.76 -7.20 -8.17
N ARG A 58 5.04 -6.81 -7.11
CA ARG A 58 3.78 -7.46 -6.73
C ARG A 58 2.72 -7.38 -7.83
N ILE A 59 2.57 -6.23 -8.49
CA ILE A 59 1.67 -6.09 -9.63
C ILE A 59 2.09 -7.03 -10.77
N GLY A 60 3.39 -7.16 -11.04
CA GLY A 60 3.91 -8.10 -12.03
C GLY A 60 3.57 -9.55 -11.70
N GLU A 61 3.79 -9.97 -10.44
CA GLU A 61 3.44 -11.31 -9.95
C GLU A 61 1.94 -11.62 -10.05
N HIS A 62 1.08 -10.60 -9.88
CA HIS A 62 -0.37 -10.79 -9.96
C HIS A 62 -0.88 -11.12 -11.37
N PHE A 63 -0.18 -10.63 -12.40
CA PHE A 63 -0.58 -10.82 -13.81
C PHE A 63 0.26 -11.87 -14.56
N ALA A 64 1.20 -12.52 -13.88
CA ALA A 64 1.99 -13.64 -14.42
C ALA A 64 1.21 -14.95 -14.38
#